data_AF-E1WJQ4-F1
#
_entry.id   AF-E1WJQ4-F1
#
_cell.length_a   1.000
_cell.length_b   1.000
_cell.length_c   1.000
_cell.angle_alpha   90.00
_cell.angle_beta   90.00
_cell.angle_gamma   90.00
#
_symmetry.space_group_name_H-M   'P 1'
#
loop_
_entity.id
_entity.type
_entity.pdbx_description
1 polymer ?
#
loop_
_entity_poly.entity_id
_entity_poly.type
_entity_poly.pdbx_seq_one_letter_code
_entity_poly.pdbx_strand_id
1 'polypeptide(L)'
;MGTNNSDFYLPVYVINLKERTERRQHIEEQFQGRVEFALHWIEAIEHSIGAVGLWQSMLKAVQTAIDKRDDIMIICEDDHIFTPAYNKDYLFANIIGANAQGSELLSGGVGGFGTAVPVDTNRYWMDWFWSTQFIIIFKPLFQKILDYDFKDTDTADGVLSVLAKDKMTIYPFISVQKDFGYSDVTVYNGTPGMISNYFSQANYRLRMIHHVSHKFKEQAKR
;
A
#
# COMPACT_ATOMS: atom_id res chain seq x y z
N MET A 1 30.66 17.87 17.76
CA MET A 1 29.78 18.46 16.73
C MET A 1 28.57 17.57 16.65
N GLY A 2 27.40 18.06 17.09
CA GLY A 2 26.19 17.25 17.16
C GLY A 2 25.76 16.83 15.77
N THR A 3 25.73 15.52 15.52
CA THR A 3 24.99 14.96 14.40
C THR A 3 23.52 15.18 14.72
N ASN A 4 22.92 16.24 14.18
CA ASN A 4 21.48 16.32 14.03
C ASN A 4 21.09 15.20 13.06
N ASN A 5 20.97 13.99 13.59
CA ASN A 5 20.24 12.93 12.94
C ASN A 5 18.79 13.36 13.06
N SER A 6 18.28 14.12 12.09
CA SER A 6 16.84 14.14 11.89
C SER A 6 16.48 12.71 11.57
N ASP A 7 16.09 11.94 12.59
CA ASP A 7 15.61 10.58 12.41
C ASP A 7 14.47 10.68 11.40
N PHE A 8 14.70 10.19 10.18
CA PHE A 8 13.74 10.25 9.11
C PHE A 8 12.72 9.15 9.35
N TYR A 9 11.46 9.54 9.50
CA TYR A 9 10.35 8.64 9.73
C TYR A 9 9.37 8.70 8.55
N LEU A 10 8.78 7.56 8.22
CA LEU A 10 7.67 7.46 7.28
C LEU A 10 6.36 7.61 8.06
N PRO A 11 5.53 8.63 7.78
CA PRO A 11 4.23 8.77 8.43
C PRO A 11 3.27 7.70 7.92
N VAL A 12 2.71 6.91 8.84
CA VAL A 12 1.80 5.80 8.55
C VAL A 12 0.43 6.10 9.12
N TYR A 13 -0.54 6.28 8.25
CA TYR A 13 -1.93 6.52 8.58
C TYR A 13 -2.66 5.20 8.62
N VAL A 14 -2.81 4.65 9.83
CA VAL A 14 -3.44 3.35 10.07
C VAL A 14 -4.95 3.54 10.18
N ILE A 15 -5.69 2.97 9.25
CA ILE A 15 -7.16 2.97 9.25
C ILE A 15 -7.64 1.76 10.02
N ASN A 16 -8.39 1.99 11.10
CA ASN A 16 -8.95 0.94 11.94
C ASN A 16 -10.29 1.38 12.53
N LEU A 17 -11.27 0.47 12.53
CA LEU A 17 -12.53 0.65 13.25
C LEU A 17 -12.27 0.47 14.75
N LYS A 18 -12.82 1.37 15.56
CA LYS A 18 -12.53 1.48 17.00
C LYS A 18 -12.83 0.20 17.78
N GLU A 19 -13.86 -0.52 17.36
CA GLU A 19 -14.33 -1.77 17.95
C GLU A 19 -13.46 -2.99 17.58
N ARG A 20 -12.65 -2.91 16.52
CA ARG A 20 -11.75 -3.99 16.06
C ARG A 20 -10.44 -4.00 16.85
N THR A 21 -10.56 -4.20 18.15
CA THR A 21 -9.43 -4.17 19.08
C THR A 21 -8.37 -5.23 18.79
N GLU A 22 -8.76 -6.39 18.27
CA GLU A 22 -7.86 -7.47 17.85
C GLU A 22 -7.06 -7.10 16.59
N ARG A 23 -7.65 -6.35 15.65
CA ARG A 23 -6.95 -5.87 14.46
C ARG A 23 -6.00 -4.72 14.81
N ARG A 24 -6.40 -3.86 15.74
CA ARG A 24 -5.52 -2.85 16.32
C ARG A 24 -4.28 -3.49 16.95
N GLN A 25 -4.48 -4.47 17.85
CA GLN A 25 -3.36 -5.20 18.47
C GLN A 25 -2.46 -5.85 17.41
N HIS A 26 -3.06 -6.47 16.39
CA HIS A 26 -2.32 -7.07 15.28
C HIS A 26 -1.41 -6.05 14.57
N ILE A 27 -1.88 -4.83 14.30
CA ILE A 27 -1.04 -3.79 13.70
C ILE A 27 0.04 -3.30 14.67
N GLU A 28 -0.28 -3.11 15.95
CA GLU A 28 0.71 -2.74 16.96
C GLU A 28 1.87 -3.76 17.00
N GLU A 29 1.57 -5.06 16.88
CA GLU A 29 2.56 -6.14 16.76
C GLU A 29 3.35 -6.07 15.44
N GLN A 30 2.70 -5.81 14.30
CA GLN A 30 3.40 -5.70 13.01
C GLN A 30 4.46 -4.60 12.99
N PHE A 31 4.20 -3.47 13.67
CA PHE A 31 5.10 -2.32 13.71
C PHE A 31 6.01 -2.28 14.95
N GLN A 32 5.90 -3.26 15.85
CA GLN A 32 6.71 -3.31 17.06
C GLN A 32 8.21 -3.31 16.72
N GLY A 33 8.95 -2.37 17.32
CA GLY A 33 10.40 -2.22 17.12
C GLY A 33 10.83 -1.62 15.79
N ARG A 34 9.89 -1.21 14.92
CA ARG A 34 10.17 -0.60 13.61
C ARG A 34 10.14 0.93 13.72
N VAL A 35 11.23 1.47 14.25
CA VAL A 35 11.37 2.89 14.58
C VAL A 35 11.32 3.81 13.36
N GLU A 36 11.43 3.30 12.13
CA GLU A 36 11.30 4.07 10.89
C GLU A 36 9.86 4.49 10.56
N PHE A 37 8.86 4.00 11.29
CA PHE A 37 7.45 4.31 11.06
C PHE A 37 6.87 5.16 12.19
N ALA A 38 6.24 6.27 11.82
CA ALA A 38 5.48 7.11 12.73
C ALA A 38 3.98 6.83 12.56
N LEU A 39 3.39 6.06 13.48
CA LEU A 39 1.97 5.68 13.37
C LEU A 39 1.04 6.84 13.73
N HIS A 40 0.01 7.02 12.91
CA HIS A 40 -1.09 7.96 13.07
C HIS A 40 -2.39 7.17 12.92
N TRP A 41 -3.09 6.98 14.03
CA TRP A 41 -4.34 6.23 14.04
C TRP A 41 -5.48 7.07 13.49
N ILE A 42 -6.09 6.59 12.41
CA ILE A 42 -7.29 7.13 11.80
C ILE A 42 -8.45 6.24 12.21
N GLU A 43 -9.30 6.76 13.11
CA GLU A 43 -10.58 6.12 13.41
C GLU A 43 -11.39 6.05 12.11
N ALA A 44 -11.61 4.82 11.65
CA ALA A 44 -12.31 4.52 10.41
C ALA A 44 -13.78 4.93 10.49
N ILE A 45 -14.35 5.30 9.36
CA ILE A 45 -15.74 5.74 9.24
C ILE A 45 -16.60 4.53 8.91
N GLU A 46 -17.51 4.21 9.82
CA GLU A 46 -18.50 3.15 9.62
C GLU A 46 -19.53 3.59 8.57
N HIS A 47 -19.84 2.69 7.63
CA HIS A 47 -20.83 2.92 6.59
C HIS A 47 -21.51 1.60 6.23
N SER A 48 -22.77 1.65 5.77
CA SER A 48 -23.53 0.47 5.35
C SER A 48 -22.90 -0.26 4.16
N ILE A 49 -22.11 0.47 3.36
CA ILE A 49 -21.26 -0.03 2.27
C ILE A 49 -19.82 0.19 2.72
N GLY A 50 -19.10 -0.86 3.14
CA GLY A 50 -17.77 -0.67 3.72
C GLY A 50 -16.72 -0.16 2.72
N ALA A 51 -16.90 -0.35 1.41
CA ALA A 51 -16.06 0.31 0.41
C ALA A 51 -16.15 1.85 0.49
N VAL A 52 -17.35 2.38 0.73
CA VAL A 52 -17.57 3.82 0.94
C VAL A 52 -16.96 4.25 2.28
N GLY A 53 -17.14 3.46 3.35
CA GLY A 53 -16.54 3.74 4.67
C GLY A 53 -15.01 3.76 4.63
N LEU A 54 -14.39 2.81 3.91
CA LEU A 54 -12.96 2.78 3.67
C LEU A 54 -12.50 4.02 2.90
N TRP A 55 -13.17 4.39 1.80
CA TRP A 55 -12.80 5.57 1.04
C TRP A 55 -12.89 6.85 1.88
N GLN A 56 -13.98 7.04 2.62
CA GLN A 56 -14.14 8.18 3.54
C GLN A 56 -13.02 8.22 4.59
N SER A 57 -12.58 7.06 5.08
CA SER A 57 -11.44 6.93 5.99
C SER A 57 -10.12 7.32 5.33
N MET A 58 -9.92 6.97 4.06
CA MET A 58 -8.77 7.41 3.27
C MET A 58 -8.79 8.92 3.05
N LEU A 59 -9.95 9.54 2.77
CA LEU A 59 -10.09 10.99 2.67
C LEU A 59 -9.64 11.69 3.96
N LYS A 60 -10.08 11.18 5.12
CA LYS A 60 -9.67 11.67 6.43
C LYS A 60 -8.15 11.52 6.66
N ALA A 61 -7.56 10.40 6.25
CA ALA A 61 -6.12 10.17 6.32
C ALA A 61 -5.34 11.18 5.45
N VAL A 62 -5.77 11.38 4.20
CA VAL A 62 -5.15 12.31 3.26
C VAL A 62 -5.25 13.75 3.75
N GLN A 63 -6.42 14.16 4.25
CA GLN A 63 -6.57 15.50 4.84
C GLN A 63 -5.64 15.71 6.03
N THR A 64 -5.50 14.69 6.89
CA THR A 64 -4.58 14.75 8.04
C THR A 64 -3.12 14.88 7.58
N ALA A 65 -2.73 14.18 6.52
CA ALA A 65 -1.39 14.28 5.93
C ALA A 65 -1.11 15.68 5.36
N ILE A 66 -2.10 16.28 4.67
CA ILE A 66 -2.01 17.66 4.16
C ILE A 66 -1.86 18.65 5.32
N ASP A 67 -2.67 18.53 6.37
CA ASP A 67 -2.64 19.44 7.52
C ASP A 67 -1.28 19.39 8.25
N LYS A 68 -0.68 18.19 8.30
CA LYS A 68 0.67 17.95 8.82
C LYS A 68 1.80 18.36 7.89
N ARG A 69 1.48 18.74 6.65
CA ARG A 69 2.42 19.11 5.58
C ARG A 69 3.34 17.95 5.18
N ASP A 70 2.83 16.74 5.22
CA ASP A 70 3.53 15.57 4.72
C ASP A 70 3.58 15.61 3.18
N ASP A 71 4.75 15.33 2.60
CA ASP A 71 4.92 15.19 1.14
C ASP A 71 4.78 13.73 0.66
N ILE A 72 4.75 12.80 1.61
CA ILE A 72 4.61 11.36 1.43
C ILE A 72 3.78 10.83 2.59
N MET A 73 2.85 9.91 2.31
CA MET A 73 2.12 9.21 3.36
C MET A 73 2.07 7.72 3.05
N ILE A 74 2.01 6.89 4.09
CA ILE A 74 1.64 5.49 3.97
C ILE A 74 0.20 5.36 4.46
N ILE A 75 -0.70 4.85 3.62
CA ILE A 75 -1.97 4.33 4.11
C ILE A 75 -1.75 2.86 4.46
N CYS A 76 -2.16 2.50 5.67
CA CYS A 76 -2.11 1.14 6.18
C CYS A 76 -3.50 0.73 6.65
N GLU A 77 -4.02 -0.40 6.16
CA GLU A 77 -5.25 -0.99 6.70
C GLU A 77 -4.91 -1.91 7.88
N ASP A 78 -5.93 -2.23 8.68
CA ASP A 78 -5.78 -3.01 9.91
C ASP A 78 -5.56 -4.52 9.70
N ASP A 79 -5.53 -4.96 8.44
CA ASP A 79 -5.22 -6.31 8.02
C ASP A 79 -3.82 -6.49 7.41
N HIS A 80 -3.00 -5.44 7.40
CA HIS A 80 -1.63 -5.51 6.92
C HIS A 80 -0.78 -6.57 7.65
N ILE A 81 0.02 -7.33 6.91
CA ILE A 81 1.12 -8.17 7.41
C ILE A 81 2.40 -7.82 6.64
N PHE A 82 3.51 -7.67 7.36
CA PHE A 82 4.82 -7.63 6.74
C PHE A 82 5.29 -9.04 6.35
N THR A 83 5.75 -9.19 5.11
CA THR A 83 6.38 -10.44 4.67
C THR A 83 7.82 -10.53 5.17
N PRO A 84 8.46 -11.72 5.07
CA PRO A 84 9.89 -11.85 5.34
C PRO A 84 10.80 -11.02 4.43
N ALA A 85 10.30 -10.50 3.31
CA ALA A 85 11.06 -9.64 2.41
C ALA A 85 11.08 -8.18 2.86
N TYR A 86 10.31 -7.81 3.90
CA TYR A 86 10.43 -6.49 4.49
C TYR A 86 11.85 -6.27 5.03
N ASN A 87 12.43 -5.15 4.63
CA ASN A 87 13.66 -4.61 5.18
C ASN A 87 13.61 -3.08 5.03
N LYS A 88 14.10 -2.36 6.05
CA LYS A 88 14.10 -0.90 6.08
C LYS A 88 14.76 -0.29 4.85
N ASP A 89 16.00 -0.66 4.58
CA ASP A 89 16.80 -0.10 3.49
C ASP A 89 16.19 -0.45 2.14
N TYR A 90 15.65 -1.66 2.01
CA TYR A 90 14.90 -2.09 0.82
C TYR A 90 13.65 -1.24 0.57
N LEU A 91 12.85 -0.97 1.60
CA LEU A 91 11.68 -0.10 1.48
C LEU A 91 12.09 1.31 1.08
N PHE A 92 13.06 1.89 1.78
CA PHE A 92 13.52 3.26 1.55
C PHE A 92 14.10 3.44 0.14
N ALA A 93 14.93 2.50 -0.32
CA ALA A 93 15.49 2.55 -1.67
C ALA A 93 14.38 2.54 -2.74
N ASN A 94 13.32 1.75 -2.53
CA ASN A 94 12.19 1.70 -3.47
C ASN A 94 11.31 2.95 -3.41
N ILE A 95 11.07 3.53 -2.23
CA ILE A 95 10.35 4.81 -2.09
C ILE A 95 11.11 5.92 -2.81
N ILE A 96 12.41 6.07 -2.54
CA ILE A 96 13.26 7.10 -3.14
C ILE A 96 13.27 6.94 -4.66
N GLY A 97 13.46 5.71 -5.15
CA GLY A 97 13.47 5.41 -6.58
C GLY A 97 12.13 5.69 -7.26
N ALA A 98 11.01 5.33 -6.63
CA ALA A 98 9.68 5.62 -7.16
C ALA A 98 9.41 7.12 -7.22
N ASN A 99 9.73 7.87 -6.17
CA ASN A 99 9.59 9.32 -6.14
C ASN A 99 10.45 10.00 -7.21
N ALA A 100 11.70 9.57 -7.38
CA ALA A 100 12.60 10.09 -8.41
C ALA A 100 12.10 9.80 -9.85
N GLN A 101 11.33 8.72 -10.03
CA GLN A 101 10.67 8.37 -11.28
C GLN A 101 9.32 9.10 -11.49
N GLY A 102 8.89 9.94 -10.54
CA GLY A 102 7.64 10.68 -10.62
C GLY A 102 6.41 9.81 -10.34
N SER A 103 6.57 8.69 -9.62
CA SER A 103 5.45 7.85 -9.25
C SER A 103 4.49 8.58 -8.32
N GLU A 104 3.20 8.32 -8.46
CA GLU A 104 2.15 8.89 -7.63
C GLU A 104 1.71 7.91 -6.53
N LEU A 105 1.91 6.60 -6.75
CA LEU A 105 1.59 5.53 -5.82
C LEU A 105 2.59 4.39 -5.92
N LEU A 106 3.08 3.90 -4.78
CA LEU A 106 3.87 2.68 -4.68
C LEU A 106 3.21 1.70 -3.71
N SER A 107 2.79 0.53 -4.20
CA SER A 107 2.21 -0.53 -3.36
C SER A 107 3.30 -1.46 -2.79
N GLY A 108 3.20 -1.75 -1.49
CA GLY A 108 4.06 -2.72 -0.79
C GLY A 108 3.79 -4.19 -1.18
N GLY A 109 2.64 -4.45 -1.80
CA GLY A 109 2.24 -5.73 -2.37
C GLY A 109 0.78 -5.70 -2.80
N VAL A 110 0.46 -6.47 -3.85
CA VAL A 110 -0.86 -6.44 -4.50
C VAL A 110 -1.51 -7.83 -4.52
N GLY A 111 -2.82 -7.87 -4.34
CA GLY A 111 -3.62 -9.10 -4.48
C GLY A 111 -3.93 -9.45 -5.94
N GLY A 112 -3.82 -8.47 -6.84
CA GLY A 112 -4.08 -8.63 -8.27
C GLY A 112 -3.53 -7.47 -9.05
N PHE A 113 -3.30 -7.67 -10.34
CA PHE A 113 -2.85 -6.63 -11.27
C PHE A 113 -3.05 -7.07 -12.71
N GLY A 114 -3.09 -6.11 -13.63
CA GLY A 114 -3.15 -6.37 -15.06
C GLY A 114 -1.77 -6.64 -15.65
N THR A 115 -1.27 -5.65 -16.37
CA THR A 115 0.07 -5.60 -16.94
C THR A 115 1.07 -5.11 -15.89
N ALA A 116 2.24 -5.75 -15.82
CA ALA A 116 3.36 -5.27 -15.02
C ALA A 116 4.60 -5.10 -15.88
N VAL A 117 5.19 -3.90 -15.86
CA VAL A 117 6.38 -3.55 -16.65
C VAL A 117 7.53 -3.22 -15.70
N PRO A 118 8.70 -3.88 -15.82
CA PRO A 118 9.85 -3.56 -14.98
C PRO A 118 10.34 -2.14 -15.26
N VAL A 119 10.38 -1.30 -14.23
CA VAL A 119 10.92 0.07 -14.28
C VAL A 119 12.20 0.23 -13.45
N ASP A 120 12.47 -0.73 -12.58
CA ASP A 120 13.76 -0.93 -11.92
C ASP A 120 13.89 -2.41 -11.51
N THR A 121 14.97 -2.73 -10.84
CA THR A 121 15.34 -4.03 -10.26
C THR A 121 14.21 -4.64 -9.44
N ASN A 122 13.58 -3.83 -8.57
CA ASN A 122 12.56 -4.29 -7.63
C ASN A 122 11.25 -3.50 -7.75
N ARG A 123 11.03 -2.77 -8.85
CA ARG A 123 9.82 -1.97 -9.08
C ARG A 123 9.21 -2.24 -10.43
N TYR A 124 7.89 -2.31 -10.44
CA TYR A 124 7.09 -2.64 -11.61
C TYR A 124 5.94 -1.65 -11.71
N TRP A 125 5.87 -0.93 -12.84
CA TRP A 125 4.70 -0.13 -13.18
C TRP A 125 3.51 -1.05 -13.47
N MET A 126 2.31 -0.64 -13.07
CA MET A 126 1.07 -1.40 -13.26
C MET A 126 -0.03 -0.56 -13.91
N ASP A 127 -0.84 -1.19 -14.76
CA ASP A 127 -2.02 -0.57 -15.39
C ASP A 127 -3.21 -0.48 -14.42
N TRP A 128 -3.44 -1.52 -13.62
CA TRP A 128 -4.37 -1.56 -12.48
C TRP A 128 -3.85 -2.52 -11.42
N PHE A 129 -4.32 -2.38 -10.18
CA PHE A 129 -3.98 -3.28 -9.07
C PHE A 129 -5.18 -3.52 -8.14
N TRP A 130 -5.08 -4.56 -7.32
CA TRP A 130 -5.98 -4.83 -6.19
C TRP A 130 -5.24 -4.83 -4.85
N SER A 131 -6.01 -4.56 -3.79
CA SER A 131 -5.59 -4.47 -2.38
C SER A 131 -4.81 -3.19 -2.04
N THR A 132 -5.19 -2.57 -0.92
CA THR A 132 -4.67 -1.26 -0.45
C THR A 132 -4.07 -1.30 0.95
N GLN A 133 -3.81 -2.48 1.50
CA GLN A 133 -3.41 -2.67 2.89
C GLN A 133 -2.12 -1.95 3.29
N PHE A 134 -1.24 -1.68 2.33
CA PHE A 134 0.00 -0.92 2.54
C PHE A 134 0.41 -0.24 1.24
N ILE A 135 0.02 1.03 1.10
CA ILE A 135 0.33 1.85 -0.07
C ILE A 135 1.05 3.11 0.36
N ILE A 136 2.09 3.46 -0.38
CA ILE A 136 2.81 4.72 -0.27
C ILE A 136 2.22 5.66 -1.31
N ILE A 137 1.73 6.81 -0.86
CA ILE A 137 1.11 7.83 -1.68
C ILE A 137 2.01 9.06 -1.67
N PHE A 138 2.35 9.55 -2.85
CA PHE A 138 3.13 10.77 -3.02
C PHE A 138 2.19 11.97 -3.18
N LYS A 139 2.64 13.15 -2.72
CA LYS A 139 1.87 14.40 -2.71
C LYS A 139 1.04 14.70 -3.98
N PRO A 140 1.51 14.46 -5.22
CA PRO A 140 0.71 14.73 -6.42
C PRO A 140 -0.64 13.99 -6.50
N LEU A 141 -0.79 12.89 -5.75
CA LEU A 141 -2.03 12.10 -5.71
C LEU A 141 -3.03 12.60 -4.67
N PHE A 142 -2.60 13.37 -3.66
CA PHE A 142 -3.44 13.73 -2.51
C PHE A 142 -4.70 14.48 -2.94
N GLN A 143 -4.55 15.56 -3.70
CA GLN A 143 -5.70 16.36 -4.12
C GLN A 143 -6.64 15.58 -5.05
N LYS A 144 -6.09 14.71 -5.90
CA LYS A 144 -6.91 13.86 -6.79
C LYS A 144 -7.80 12.89 -6.00
N ILE A 145 -7.29 12.36 -4.88
CA ILE A 145 -8.07 11.53 -3.97
C ILE A 145 -9.19 12.36 -3.33
N LEU A 146 -8.88 13.57 -2.84
CA LEU A 146 -9.88 14.44 -2.21
C LEU A 146 -10.97 14.92 -3.18
N ASP A 147 -10.62 15.19 -4.44
CA ASP A 147 -11.53 15.71 -5.45
C ASP A 147 -12.42 14.62 -6.09
N TYR A 148 -12.14 13.34 -5.84
CA TYR A 148 -12.87 12.25 -6.47
C TYR A 148 -14.23 12.02 -5.82
N ASP A 149 -15.27 12.08 -6.64
CA ASP A 149 -16.66 11.84 -6.27
C ASP A 149 -16.97 10.32 -6.29
N PHE A 150 -16.68 9.66 -5.17
CA PHE A 150 -16.76 8.21 -4.99
C PHE A 150 -18.19 7.68 -5.03
N LYS A 151 -18.40 6.59 -5.78
CA LYS A 151 -19.70 5.95 -5.98
C LYS A 151 -19.87 4.72 -5.10
N ASP A 152 -21.11 4.38 -4.80
CA ASP A 152 -21.46 3.16 -4.03
C ASP A 152 -21.01 1.86 -4.70
N THR A 153 -20.72 1.90 -6.01
CA THR A 153 -20.19 0.78 -6.80
C THR A 153 -18.66 0.77 -6.90
N ASP A 154 -17.99 1.81 -6.41
CA ASP A 154 -16.55 1.95 -6.51
C ASP A 154 -15.83 1.11 -5.46
N THR A 155 -14.57 0.84 -5.73
CA THR A 155 -13.61 0.21 -4.81
C THR A 155 -12.37 1.08 -4.73
N ALA A 156 -11.72 1.14 -3.57
CA ALA A 156 -10.59 2.03 -3.35
C ALA A 156 -9.42 1.74 -4.30
N ASP A 157 -9.07 0.47 -4.48
CA ASP A 157 -8.05 0.02 -5.44
C ASP A 157 -8.45 0.26 -6.90
N GLY A 158 -9.71 0.07 -7.26
CA GLY A 158 -10.26 0.40 -8.57
C GLY A 158 -10.13 1.90 -8.88
N VAL A 159 -10.51 2.76 -7.95
CA VAL A 159 -10.41 4.22 -8.10
C VAL A 159 -8.96 4.67 -8.13
N LEU A 160 -8.11 4.20 -7.22
CA LEU A 160 -6.69 4.53 -7.20
C LEU A 160 -5.96 4.05 -8.47
N SER A 161 -6.40 2.94 -9.06
CA SER A 161 -5.88 2.48 -10.35
C SER A 161 -6.14 3.48 -11.48
N VAL A 162 -7.24 4.23 -11.41
CA VAL A 162 -7.60 5.26 -12.41
C VAL A 162 -6.96 6.61 -12.09
N LEU A 163 -6.96 7.03 -10.81
CA LEU A 163 -6.47 8.34 -10.39
C LEU A 163 -4.94 8.47 -10.50
N ALA A 164 -4.21 7.43 -10.10
CA ALA A 164 -2.76 7.42 -10.13
C ALA A 164 -2.26 7.18 -11.57
N LYS A 165 -1.69 8.23 -12.18
CA LYS A 165 -1.16 8.18 -13.55
C LYS A 165 0.04 7.25 -13.64
N ASP A 166 0.94 7.39 -12.68
CA ASP A 166 2.07 6.49 -12.51
C ASP A 166 1.91 5.77 -11.16
N LYS A 167 1.80 4.45 -11.24
CA LYS A 167 1.63 3.58 -10.07
C LYS A 167 2.49 2.35 -10.22
N MET A 168 3.17 2.02 -9.14
CA MET A 168 4.13 0.93 -9.10
C MET A 168 3.80 -0.03 -7.95
N THR A 169 4.32 -1.24 -8.03
CA THR A 169 4.51 -2.10 -6.86
C THR A 169 5.97 -2.48 -6.72
N ILE A 170 6.37 -2.80 -5.50
CA ILE A 170 7.67 -3.42 -5.24
C ILE A 170 7.59 -4.94 -5.37
N TYR A 171 8.69 -5.58 -5.80
CA TYR A 171 8.82 -7.03 -5.74
C TYR A 171 10.26 -7.44 -5.38
N PRO A 172 10.47 -8.34 -4.39
CA PRO A 172 9.45 -9.08 -3.62
C PRO A 172 8.52 -8.19 -2.76
N PHE A 173 7.27 -8.63 -2.59
CA PHE A 173 6.27 -7.91 -1.79
C PHE A 173 6.73 -7.83 -0.34
N ILE A 174 6.65 -6.66 0.29
CA ILE A 174 6.87 -6.49 1.73
C ILE A 174 5.57 -6.59 2.52
N SER A 175 4.43 -6.55 1.84
CA SER A 175 3.12 -6.51 2.46
C SER A 175 2.16 -7.49 1.80
N VAL A 176 1.38 -8.19 2.64
CA VAL A 176 0.19 -8.96 2.28
C VAL A 176 -0.93 -8.68 3.29
N GLN A 177 -2.12 -9.25 3.06
CA GLN A 177 -3.26 -9.13 3.97
C GLN A 177 -3.44 -10.37 4.85
N LYS A 178 -3.84 -10.15 6.10
CA LYS A 178 -4.33 -11.17 7.03
C LYS A 178 -5.80 -11.44 6.76
N ASP A 179 -6.14 -12.70 6.58
CA ASP A 179 -7.54 -13.11 6.57
C ASP A 179 -8.03 -13.27 8.02
N PHE A 180 -8.84 -12.32 8.50
CA PHE A 180 -9.50 -12.38 9.81
C PHE A 180 -10.82 -13.19 9.78
N GLY A 181 -11.23 -13.70 8.61
CA GLY A 181 -12.50 -14.42 8.43
C GLY A 181 -13.72 -13.52 8.25
N TYR A 182 -13.53 -12.20 8.14
CA TYR A 182 -14.58 -11.22 7.86
C TYR A 182 -14.01 -9.96 7.19
N SER A 183 -14.84 -9.24 6.43
CA SER A 183 -14.52 -7.95 5.81
C SER A 183 -15.76 -7.07 5.76
N ASP A 184 -15.62 -5.79 6.08
CA ASP A 184 -16.63 -4.74 5.87
C ASP A 184 -16.65 -4.23 4.43
N VAL A 185 -15.52 -4.28 3.74
CA VAL A 185 -15.35 -3.68 2.40
C VAL A 185 -16.01 -4.51 1.31
N THR A 186 -15.95 -5.84 1.41
CA THR A 186 -16.39 -6.76 0.34
C THR A 186 -17.09 -7.97 0.92
N VAL A 187 -18.41 -8.07 0.68
CA VAL A 187 -19.23 -9.22 1.11
C VAL A 187 -18.73 -10.54 0.49
N TYR A 188 -18.14 -10.50 -0.72
CA TYR A 188 -17.60 -11.66 -1.42
C TYR A 188 -16.26 -12.18 -0.87
N ASN A 189 -15.47 -11.34 -0.19
CA ASN A 189 -14.21 -11.75 0.44
C ASN A 189 -14.39 -12.47 1.78
N GLY A 190 -15.64 -12.72 2.20
CA GLY A 190 -15.97 -13.55 3.36
C GLY A 190 -15.72 -15.05 3.17
N THR A 191 -15.20 -15.48 2.01
CA THR A 191 -14.79 -16.87 1.80
C THR A 191 -13.37 -17.08 2.32
N PRO A 192 -13.15 -17.91 3.35
CA PRO A 192 -11.83 -18.11 3.94
C PRO A 192 -10.78 -18.53 2.89
N GLY A 193 -9.62 -17.88 2.93
CA GLY A 193 -8.48 -18.18 2.04
C GLY A 193 -8.51 -17.51 0.68
N MET A 194 -9.57 -16.76 0.33
CA MET A 194 -9.66 -16.07 -0.96
C MET A 194 -8.59 -14.98 -1.10
N ILE A 195 -8.42 -14.16 -0.06
CA ILE A 195 -7.40 -13.09 -0.01
C ILE A 195 -5.99 -13.68 -0.16
N SER A 196 -5.68 -14.72 0.61
CA SER A 196 -4.39 -15.42 0.53
C SER A 196 -4.14 -16.00 -0.87
N ASN A 197 -5.18 -16.49 -1.54
CA ASN A 197 -5.08 -17.00 -2.91
C ASN A 197 -4.79 -15.88 -3.93
N TYR A 198 -5.43 -14.71 -3.80
CA TYR A 198 -5.14 -13.54 -4.63
C TYR A 198 -3.66 -13.14 -4.56
N PHE A 199 -3.13 -12.93 -3.35
CA PHE A 199 -1.70 -12.63 -3.16
C PHE A 199 -0.79 -13.75 -3.67
N SER A 200 -1.17 -15.02 -3.50
CA SER A 200 -0.39 -16.16 -4.01
C SER A 200 -0.28 -16.14 -5.54
N GLN A 201 -1.39 -15.87 -6.23
CA GLN A 201 -1.43 -15.77 -7.69
C GLN A 201 -0.67 -14.54 -8.20
N ALA A 202 -0.87 -13.38 -7.58
CA ALA A 202 -0.15 -12.17 -7.93
C ALA A 202 1.36 -12.34 -7.72
N ASN A 203 1.77 -12.91 -6.59
CA ASN A 203 3.17 -13.22 -6.31
C ASN A 203 3.76 -14.20 -7.34
N TYR A 204 3.03 -15.26 -7.71
CA TYR A 204 3.49 -16.20 -8.74
C TYR A 204 3.71 -15.50 -10.10
N ARG A 205 2.73 -14.69 -10.54
CA ARG A 205 2.82 -13.95 -11.80
C ARG A 205 3.99 -12.97 -11.79
N LEU A 206 4.13 -12.16 -10.74
CA LEU A 206 5.17 -11.14 -10.68
C LEU A 206 6.56 -11.74 -10.46
N ARG A 207 6.67 -12.89 -9.77
CA ARG A 207 7.92 -13.68 -9.68
C ARG A 207 8.45 -14.06 -11.06
N MET A 208 7.57 -14.53 -11.95
CA MET A 208 7.96 -14.92 -13.30
C MET A 208 8.47 -13.71 -14.09
N ILE A 209 7.76 -12.58 -14.02
CA ILE A 209 8.17 -11.33 -14.67
C ILE A 209 9.53 -10.86 -14.11
N HIS A 210 9.70 -10.89 -12.78
CA HIS A 210 10.95 -10.52 -12.11
C HIS A 210 12.13 -11.40 -12.52
N HIS A 211 11.94 -12.72 -12.56
CA HIS A 211 12.99 -13.63 -12.99
C HIS A 211 13.44 -13.36 -14.43
N VAL A 212 12.46 -13.17 -15.34
CA VAL A 212 12.73 -12.89 -16.75
C VAL A 212 13.42 -11.52 -16.92
N SER A 213 12.94 -10.48 -16.24
CA SER A 213 13.50 -9.13 -16.35
C SER A 213 14.96 -9.08 -15.91
N HIS A 214 15.31 -9.74 -14.81
CA HIS A 214 16.68 -9.82 -14.31
C HIS A 214 17.60 -10.59 -15.27
N LYS A 215 17.16 -11.74 -15.78
CA LYS A 215 17.93 -12.54 -16.74
C LYS A 215 18.35 -11.71 -17.96
N PHE A 216 17.45 -10.93 -18.53
CA PHE A 216 17.75 -10.13 -19.73
C PHE A 216 18.49 -8.81 -19.40
N LYS A 217 18.28 -8.23 -18.21
CA LYS A 217 19.04 -7.06 -17.74
C LYS A 217 20.53 -7.38 -17.55
N GLU A 218 20.87 -8.57 -17.08
CA GLU A 218 22.26 -9.03 -16.96
C GLU A 218 22.92 -9.26 -18.32
N GLN A 219 22.17 -9.76 -19.30
CA GLN A 219 22.68 -9.97 -20.65
C GLN A 219 22.98 -8.65 -21.37
N ALA A 220 22.16 -7.61 -21.17
CA ALA A 220 22.37 -6.29 -21.75
C ALA A 220 23.58 -5.53 -21.18
N LYS A 221 24.17 -6.00 -20.08
CA LYS A 221 25.38 -5.43 -19.46
C LYS A 221 26.68 -6.12 -19.92
N ARG A 222 26.58 -7.18 -20.73
CA ARG A 222 27.72 -7.90 -21.32
C ARG A 222 27.96 -7.42 -22.74
#